data_AF-A0A4U2XYQ0-F1
#
_entry.id   AF-A0A4U2XYQ0-F1
#
_cell.length_a   1.000
_cell.length_b   1.000
_cell.length_c   1.000
_cell.angle_alpha   90.00
_cell.angle_beta   90.00
_cell.angle_gamma   90.00
#
_symmetry.space_group_name_H-M   'P 1'
#
loop_
_entity.id
_entity.type
_entity.pdbx_description
1 polymer ?
#
loop_
_entity_poly.entity_id
_entity_poly.type
_entity_poly.pdbx_seq_one_letter_code
_entity_poly.pdbx_strand_id
1 'polypeptide(L)' 'MFLIVEFKYSTEQEENKVSKFNNPSQIIEFVADKSTEHEAFEVVRINEYKEGKLIPYELVFIKGRIDLVPVVGGIK' A
#
# COMPACT_ATOMS: atom_id res chain seq x y z
N MET A 1 0.57 14.36 -8.39
CA MET A 1 0.13 12.95 -8.30
C MET A 1 0.86 12.35 -7.12
N PHE A 2 0.15 11.69 -6.21
CA PHE A 2 0.77 10.99 -5.07
C PHE A 2 -0.07 9.78 -4.69
N LEU A 3 0.57 8.77 -4.12
CA LEU A 3 -0.07 7.59 -3.56
C LEU A 3 -0.16 7.71 -2.03
N ILE A 4 -1.21 7.13 -1.47
CA ILE A 4 -1.49 7.07 -0.04
C ILE A 4 -1.50 5.60 0.34
N VAL A 5 -0.71 5.22 1.33
CA VAL A 5 -0.72 3.90 1.93
C VAL A 5 -1.26 4.05 3.35
N GLU A 6 -2.31 3.31 3.65
CA GLU A 6 -2.80 3.13 5.00
C GLU A 6 -2.37 1.76 5.49
N PHE A 7 -1.80 1.71 6.70
CA PHE A 7 -1.23 0.50 7.28
C PHE A 7 -1.45 0.48 8.79
N LYS A 8 -1.27 -0.69 9.39
CA LYS A 8 -1.31 -0.89 10.84
C LYS A 8 -0.27 -1.92 11.25
N TYR A 9 0.04 -1.94 12.54
CA TYR A 9 0.80 -3.01 13.16
C TYR A 9 -0.17 -3.76 14.06
N SER A 10 -0.57 -4.97 13.67
CA SER A 10 -1.68 -5.69 14.32
C SER A 10 -1.40 -6.10 15.78
N THR A 11 -0.17 -5.93 16.24
CA THR A 11 0.26 -6.09 17.64
C THR A 11 0.08 -4.82 18.49
N GLU A 12 -0.15 -3.66 17.86
CA GLU A 12 -0.41 -2.38 18.52
C GLU A 12 -1.92 -2.11 18.54
N GLN A 13 -2.49 -1.77 19.70
CA GLN A 13 -3.86 -1.22 19.79
C GLN A 13 -3.89 0.24 19.30
N GLU A 14 -3.45 0.50 18.06
CA GLU A 14 -3.43 1.83 17.46
C GLU A 14 -4.32 1.94 16.21
N GLU A 15 -4.77 3.16 15.95
CA GLU A 15 -5.47 3.55 14.73
C GLU A 15 -4.56 3.37 13.50
N ASN A 16 -5.18 3.18 12.33
CA ASN A 16 -4.44 3.04 11.07
C ASN A 16 -3.55 4.26 10.81
N LYS A 17 -2.29 4.02 10.50
CA LYS A 17 -1.29 5.03 10.14
C LYS A 17 -1.34 5.30 8.64
N VAL A 18 -1.07 6.54 8.22
CA VAL A 18 -1.16 6.97 6.81
C VAL A 18 0.15 7.60 6.34
N SER A 19 0.71 7.10 5.24
CA SER A 19 1.91 7.63 4.60
C SER A 19 1.65 8.01 3.14
N LYS A 20 2.31 9.07 2.64
CA LYS A 20 2.19 9.57 1.27
C LYS A 20 3.49 9.35 0.49
N PHE A 21 3.34 8.91 -0.76
CA PHE A 21 4.44 8.55 -1.64
C PHE A 21 4.29 9.22 -3.01
N ASN A 22 5.39 9.54 -3.67
CA ASN A 22 5.35 10.22 -4.97
C ASN A 22 5.44 9.24 -6.14
N ASN A 23 5.87 8.00 -5.89
CA ASN A 23 5.94 6.95 -6.91
C ASN A 23 5.69 5.54 -6.31
N PRO A 24 5.32 4.54 -7.13
CA PRO A 24 5.07 3.17 -6.66
C PRO A 24 6.30 2.46 -6.08
N SER A 25 7.51 2.72 -6.59
CA SER A 25 8.74 2.07 -6.12
C SER A 25 9.00 2.36 -4.64
N GLN A 26 8.73 3.59 -4.18
CA GLN A 26 8.84 3.96 -2.77
C GLN A 26 7.87 3.19 -1.87
N ILE A 27 6.71 2.79 -2.39
CA ILE A 27 5.76 1.95 -1.65
C ILE A 27 6.31 0.54 -1.51
N ILE A 28 6.87 -0.02 -2.58
CA ILE A 28 7.47 -1.36 -2.55
C ILE A 28 8.61 -1.40 -1.53
N GLU A 29 9.50 -0.41 -1.55
CA GLU A 29 10.59 -0.28 -0.58
C GLU A 29 10.05 -0.13 0.85
N PHE A 30 9.06 0.75 1.07
CA PHE A 30 8.43 0.96 2.36
C PHE A 30 7.80 -0.32 2.93
N VAL A 31 7.04 -1.05 2.09
CA VAL A 31 6.37 -2.29 2.49
C VAL A 31 7.39 -3.37 2.82
N ALA A 32 8.43 -3.52 1.99
CA ALA A 32 9.50 -4.48 2.23
C ALA A 32 10.19 -4.19 3.57
N ASP A 33 10.61 -2.93 3.78
CA ASP A 33 11.26 -2.46 5.01
C ASP A 33 10.40 -2.74 6.24
N LYS A 34 9.14 -2.27 6.26
CA LYS A 34 8.24 -2.45 7.40
C LYS A 34 7.84 -3.90 7.66
N SER A 35 7.71 -4.70 6.61
CA SER A 35 7.45 -6.14 6.78
C SER A 35 8.62 -6.90 7.41
N THR A 36 9.85 -6.39 7.25
CA THR A 36 11.04 -6.97 7.88
C THR A 36 11.33 -6.43 9.28
N GLU A 37 11.00 -5.17 9.54
CA GLU A 37 11.24 -4.51 10.84
C GLU A 37 10.17 -4.83 11.89
N HIS A 38 8.91 -5.02 11.46
CA HIS A 38 7.77 -5.14 12.37
C HIS A 38 6.97 -6.42 12.11
N GLU A 39 6.98 -7.33 13.09
CA GLU A 39 6.05 -8.45 13.11
C GLU A 39 4.60 -7.93 13.09
N ALA A 40 3.75 -8.55 12.28
CA ALA A 40 2.35 -8.20 12.09
C ALA A 40 2.08 -6.82 11.42
N PHE A 41 3.01 -6.31 10.63
CA PHE A 41 2.75 -5.22 9.68
C PHE A 41 1.70 -5.64 8.63
N GLU A 42 0.67 -4.81 8.45
CA GLU A 42 -0.40 -5.04 7.48
C GLU A 42 -0.69 -3.77 6.69
N VAL A 43 -0.64 -3.87 5.36
CA VAL A 43 -1.14 -2.83 4.45
C VAL A 43 -2.66 -2.95 4.38
N VAL A 44 -3.37 -1.91 4.79
CA VAL A 44 -4.84 -1.87 4.80
C VAL A 44 -5.38 -1.47 3.43
N ARG A 45 -4.82 -0.40 2.83
CA ARG A 45 -5.19 0.05 1.48
C ARG A 45 -4.13 0.93 0.86
N ILE A 46 -4.09 0.93 -0.47
CA ILE A 46 -3.25 1.83 -1.27
C ILE A 46 -4.16 2.56 -2.26
N ASN A 47 -4.06 3.89 -2.31
CA ASN A 47 -4.80 4.70 -3.27
C ASN A 47 -3.89 5.73 -3.94
N GLU A 48 -4.00 5.87 -5.25
CA GLU A 48 -3.41 6.99 -5.98
C GLU A 48 -4.41 8.15 -6.06
N TYR A 49 -3.98 9.35 -5.68
CA TYR A 49 -4.74 10.56 -5.92
C TYR A 49 -4.33 11.18 -7.26
N LYS A 50 -5.24 11.12 -8.24
CA LYS A 50 -5.05 11.59 -9.60
C LYS A 50 -6.28 12.35 -10.07
N GLU A 51 -6.09 13.61 -10.47
CA GLU A 51 -7.13 14.46 -11.07
C GLU A 51 -8.45 14.54 -10.25
N GLY A 52 -8.33 14.64 -8.92
CA GLY A 52 -9.50 14.70 -8.03
C GLY A 52 -10.15 13.36 -7.71
N LYS A 53 -9.59 12.25 -8.21
CA LYS A 53 -10.07 10.89 -7.96
C LYS A 53 -9.09 10.09 -7.14
N LEU A 54 -9.61 9.19 -6.31
CA LEU A 54 -8.86 8.13 -5.64
C LEU A 54 -8.98 6.86 -6.49
N ILE A 55 -7.84 6.35 -6.94
CA ILE A 55 -7.74 5.10 -7.70
C ILE A 55 -7.16 4.05 -6.75
N PRO A 56 -7.90 2.98 -6.41
CA PRO A 56 -7.37 1.92 -5.55
C PRO A 56 -6.29 1.11 -6.26
N TYR A 57 -5.31 0.65 -5.49
CA TYR A 57 -4.22 -0.22 -5.93
C TYR A 57 -4.03 -1.39 -4.97
N GLU A 58 -3.52 -2.50 -5.49
CA GLU A 58 -3.16 -3.69 -4.73
C GLU A 58 -1.70 -4.07 -4.97
N LEU A 59 -1.08 -4.65 -3.94
CA LEU A 59 0.22 -5.28 -4.04
C LEU A 59 0.03 -6.70 -4.56
N VAL A 60 0.76 -7.07 -5.60
CA VAL A 60 0.72 -8.41 -6.18
C VAL A 60 2.12 -8.99 -6.28
N PHE A 61 2.23 -10.30 -6.08
CA PHE A 61 3.49 -11.02 -6.26
C PHE A 61 3.52 -11.73 -7.62
N ILE A 62 4.34 -11.21 -8.54
CA ILE A 62 4.45 -11.71 -9.90
C ILE A 62 5.88 -12.20 -10.12
N LYS A 63 6.05 -13.52 -10.31
CA LYS A 63 7.34 -14.14 -10.68
C LYS A 63 8.51 -13.74 -9.76
N GLY A 64 8.31 -13.70 -8.45
CA GLY A 64 9.40 -13.35 -7.52
C GLY A 64 9.50 -11.85 -7.20
N ARG A 65 8.63 -11.00 -7.77
CA ARG A 65 8.65 -9.54 -7.58
C ARG A 65 7.33 -9.05 -7.03
N ILE A 66 7.41 -8.05 -6.14
CA ILE A 66 6.25 -7.29 -5.69
C ILE A 66 6.02 -6.18 -6.72
N ASP A 67 4.78 -6.07 -7.18
CA ASP A 67 4.33 -5.02 -8.09
C ASP A 67 3.07 -4.34 -7.51
N LEU A 68 2.74 -3.15 -8.02
CA LEU A 68 1.59 -2.38 -7.62
C LEU A 68 0.65 -2.20 -8.81
N VAL A 69 -0.54 -2.80 -8.75
CA VAL A 69 -1.50 -2.80 -9.86
C VAL A 69 -2.76 -2.03 -9.49
N PRO A 70 -3.32 -1.20 -10.40
CA PRO A 70 -4.57 -0.52 -10.13
C PRO A 70 -5.72 -1.52 -10.08
N VAL A 71 -6.57 -1.39 -9.06
CA VAL A 71 -7.81 -2.16 -8.95
C VAL A 71 -8.84 -1.49 -9.85
N VAL A 72 -8.95 -1.99 -11.09
CA VAL A 72 -10.04 -1.61 -11.98
C VAL A 72 -11.28 -2.37 -11.52
N GLY A 73 -12.32 -1.66 -11.06
CA GLY A 73 -13.49 -2.25 -10.38
C GLY A 73 -14.08 -3.46 -11.14
N GLY A 74 -14.57 -4.52 -10.51
CA GLY A 74 -14.94 -4.78 -9.13
C GLY A 74 -16.10 -5.79 -9.18
N ILE A 75 -16.04 -6.85 -8.37
CA ILE A 75 -17.03 -7.93 -8.18
C ILE A 75 -17.07 -9.01 -9.28
N LYS A 76 -16.73 -10.25 -8.89
CA LYS A 76 -17.49 -11.44 -9.33
C LYS A 76 -18.30 -11.94 -8.16
#